data_AF-A0A520DWA2-F1
#
_entry.id   AF-A0A520DWA2-F1
#
_cell.length_a   1.000
_cell.length_b   1.000
_cell.length_c   1.000
_cell.angle_alpha   90.00
_cell.angle_beta   90.00
_cell.angle_gamma   90.00
#
_symmetry.space_group_name_H-M   'P 1'
#
loop_
_entity.id
_entity.type
_entity.pdbx_description
1 polymer ?
#
loop_
_entity_poly.entity_id
_entity_poly.type
_entity_poly.pdbx_seq_one_letter_code
_entity_poly.pdbx_strand_id
1 'polypeptide(L)'
;MKIITKFPSAGCNSFYAEVRQRVNQGFINRGLTINADGFMWLKTIIFLSIFCILYFTILFSDVKFIYLTLLTLSLGVTCAFIGFNVCHDAIHGSFSANKKVNKALGMIFHLLGASPYVWNITHNVVHHTYTNIPGHDEDIEIAPGLIRICKEDELKPHQRFQQWYAFPLYGLASISWALRKDYKKFFQKRVGARENVH
;
A
#
# COMPACT_ATOMS: atom_id res chain seq x y z
N MET A 1 24.87 -3.05 -14.53
CA MET A 1 24.96 -2.45 -13.18
C MET A 1 23.84 -1.42 -13.07
N LYS A 2 22.83 -1.60 -12.19
CA LYS A 2 21.77 -0.58 -12.03
C LYS A 2 22.43 0.69 -11.48
N ILE A 3 22.31 1.80 -12.21
CA ILE A 3 22.84 3.12 -11.80
C ILE A 3 22.19 3.46 -10.46
N ILE A 4 22.95 3.85 -9.44
CA ILE A 4 22.36 4.30 -8.18
C ILE A 4 21.94 5.75 -8.36
N THR A 5 20.65 5.98 -8.60
CA THR A 5 20.06 7.32 -8.58
C THR A 5 20.19 7.89 -7.17
N LYS A 6 20.77 9.09 -7.05
CA LYS A 6 20.89 9.83 -5.79
C LYS A 6 20.22 11.18 -5.97
N PHE A 7 19.32 11.51 -5.06
CA PHE A 7 18.78 12.86 -4.98
C PHE A 7 19.66 13.69 -4.05
N PRO A 8 20.08 14.90 -4.45
CA PRO A 8 20.85 15.76 -3.58
C PRO A 8 20.04 16.07 -2.31
N SER A 9 20.69 16.08 -1.15
CA SER A 9 20.02 16.47 0.09
C SER A 9 19.52 17.90 -0.05
N ALA A 10 18.22 18.09 0.13
CA ALA A 10 17.57 19.38 0.17
C ALA A 10 18.31 20.34 1.12
N GLY A 11 19.03 21.33 0.58
CA GLY A 11 19.47 22.49 1.38
C GLY A 11 18.25 23.26 1.92
N CYS A 12 18.48 24.18 2.86
CA CYS A 12 17.40 24.96 3.49
C CYS A 12 16.50 25.73 2.52
N ASN A 13 16.97 26.00 1.29
CA ASN A 13 16.21 26.72 0.24
C ASN A 13 15.65 25.79 -0.85
N SER A 14 15.52 24.49 -0.58
CA SER A 14 14.91 23.56 -1.55
C SER A 14 13.38 23.68 -1.57
N PHE A 15 12.78 23.38 -2.73
CA PHE A 15 11.33 23.27 -2.88
C PHE A 15 10.68 22.36 -1.82
N TYR A 16 11.30 21.20 -1.53
CA TYR A 16 10.81 20.27 -0.53
C TYR A 16 10.77 20.87 0.88
N ALA A 17 11.83 21.56 1.29
CA ALA A 17 11.92 22.19 2.61
C ALA A 17 10.84 23.28 2.77
N GLU A 18 10.68 24.14 1.77
CA GLU A 18 9.69 25.21 1.75
C GLU A 18 8.25 24.66 1.83
N VAL A 19 7.91 23.66 1.01
CA VAL A 19 6.58 23.04 1.02
C VAL A 19 6.29 22.41 2.38
N ARG A 20 7.25 21.65 2.92
CA ARG A 20 7.10 21.01 4.24
C ARG A 20 6.88 22.04 5.35
N GLN A 21 7.63 23.14 5.33
CA GLN A 21 7.47 24.23 6.29
C GLN A 21 6.08 24.86 6.20
N ARG A 22 5.65 25.24 4.99
CA ARG A 22 4.33 25.88 4.78
C ARG A 22 3.17 24.98 5.17
N VAL A 23 3.23 23.70 4.83
CA VAL A 23 2.21 22.71 5.21
C VAL A 23 2.13 22.61 6.73
N ASN A 24 3.26 22.42 7.42
CA ASN A 24 3.29 22.33 8.88
C ASN A 24 2.75 23.60 9.55
N GLN A 25 3.14 24.78 9.06
CA GLN A 25 2.61 26.05 9.56
C GLN A 25 1.09 26.14 9.37
N GLY A 26 0.57 25.63 8.24
CA GLY A 26 -0.87 25.55 7.98
C GLY A 26 -1.62 24.66 8.99
N PHE A 27 -1.04 23.57 9.45
CA PHE A 27 -1.64 22.74 10.52
C PHE A 27 -1.66 23.50 11.85
N ILE A 28 -0.51 24.09 12.23
CA ILE A 28 -0.37 24.86 13.48
C ILE A 28 -1.36 26.02 13.54
N ASN A 29 -1.43 26.83 12.47
CA ASN A 29 -2.29 28.02 12.42
C ASN A 29 -3.78 27.69 12.54
N ARG A 30 -4.19 26.48 12.15
CA ARG A 30 -5.58 26.02 12.24
C ARG A 30 -5.86 25.20 13.51
N GLY A 31 -4.85 24.99 14.37
CA GLY A 31 -4.97 24.11 15.54
C GLY A 31 -5.25 22.65 15.17
N LEU A 32 -4.83 22.21 13.97
CA LEU A 32 -5.04 20.86 13.48
C LEU A 32 -3.83 19.98 13.79
N THR A 33 -4.10 18.70 14.06
CA THR A 33 -3.05 17.67 14.16
C THR A 33 -2.68 17.14 12.77
N ILE A 34 -1.43 16.70 12.61
CA ILE A 34 -0.97 15.96 11.43
C ILE A 34 -1.42 14.49 11.43
N ASN A 35 -2.03 14.03 12.54
CA ASN A 35 -2.52 12.67 12.71
C ASN A 35 -4.02 12.55 12.41
N ALA A 36 -4.56 11.33 12.51
CA ALA A 36 -5.97 11.04 12.30
C ALA A 36 -6.90 11.90 13.18
N ASP A 37 -7.94 12.45 12.55
CA ASP A 37 -9.04 13.13 13.22
C ASP A 37 -10.16 12.14 13.62
N GLY A 38 -11.23 12.65 14.23
CA GLY A 38 -12.36 11.82 14.67
C GLY A 38 -13.06 11.07 13.53
N PHE A 39 -13.14 11.66 12.33
CA PHE A 39 -13.72 11.01 11.16
C PHE A 39 -12.88 9.82 10.69
N MET A 40 -11.56 9.94 10.77
CA MET A 40 -10.65 8.85 10.44
C MET A 40 -10.77 7.67 11.42
N TRP A 41 -10.92 7.95 12.71
CA TRP A 41 -11.23 6.92 13.71
C TRP A 41 -12.58 6.25 13.47
N LEU A 42 -13.63 7.03 13.20
CA LEU A 42 -14.95 6.51 12.86
C LEU A 42 -14.91 5.61 11.62
N LYS A 43 -14.26 6.07 10.54
CA LYS A 43 -14.06 5.29 9.31
C LYS A 43 -13.37 3.95 9.59
N THR A 44 -12.37 3.96 10.46
CA THR A 44 -11.63 2.76 10.87
C THR A 44 -12.51 1.77 11.63
N ILE A 45 -13.28 2.26 12.61
CA ILE A 45 -14.21 1.43 13.37
C ILE A 45 -15.25 0.80 12.43
N ILE A 46 -15.83 1.59 11.51
CA ILE A 46 -16.80 1.12 10.52
C ILE A 46 -16.20 -0.01 9.67
N PHE A 47 -15.03 0.19 9.07
CA PHE A 47 -14.42 -0.82 8.21
C PHE A 47 -14.05 -2.11 8.95
N LEU A 48 -13.48 -2.02 10.17
CA LEU A 48 -13.15 -3.19 10.97
C LEU A 48 -14.42 -3.93 11.45
N SER A 49 -15.48 -3.20 11.77
CA SER A 49 -16.76 -3.79 12.18
C SER A 49 -17.43 -4.53 11.01
N ILE A 50 -17.47 -3.90 9.83
CA ILE A 50 -17.98 -4.52 8.60
C ILE A 50 -17.18 -5.78 8.27
N PHE A 51 -15.85 -5.73 8.37
CA PHE A 51 -15.00 -6.90 8.15
C PHE A 51 -15.38 -8.06 9.08
N CYS A 52 -15.47 -7.82 10.38
CA CYS A 52 -15.84 -8.85 11.35
C CYS A 52 -17.24 -9.42 11.07
N ILE A 53 -18.22 -8.55 10.81
CA ILE A 53 -19.60 -8.96 10.51
C ILE A 53 -19.63 -9.83 9.25
N LEU A 54 -19.02 -9.38 8.15
CA LEU A 54 -18.97 -10.15 6.90
C LEU A 54 -18.25 -11.49 7.09
N TYR A 55 -17.08 -11.47 7.73
CA TYR A 55 -16.27 -12.67 7.94
C TYR A 55 -17.00 -13.72 8.77
N PHE A 56 -17.58 -13.33 9.92
CA PHE A 56 -18.32 -14.26 10.77
C PHE A 56 -19.65 -14.70 10.17
N THR A 57 -20.32 -13.84 9.40
CA THR A 57 -21.53 -14.24 8.66
C THR A 57 -21.20 -15.33 7.64
N ILE A 58 -20.12 -15.15 6.87
CA ILE A 58 -19.64 -16.15 5.91
C ILE A 58 -19.31 -17.49 6.59
N LEU A 59 -18.70 -17.46 7.78
CA LEU A 59 -18.29 -18.67 8.49
C LEU A 59 -19.42 -19.43 9.17
N PHE A 60 -20.40 -18.71 9.73
CA PHE A 60 -21.39 -19.31 10.63
C PHE A 60 -22.81 -19.37 10.08
N SER A 61 -23.11 -18.69 8.98
CA SER A 61 -24.46 -18.68 8.40
C SER A 61 -24.54 -19.64 7.21
N ASP A 62 -25.57 -20.47 7.18
CA ASP A 62 -25.92 -21.23 5.98
C ASP A 62 -26.69 -20.33 5.01
N VAL A 63 -26.01 -19.87 3.97
CA VAL A 63 -26.55 -18.95 2.97
C VAL A 63 -26.40 -19.54 1.57
N LYS A 64 -27.38 -19.26 0.71
CA LYS A 64 -27.33 -19.72 -0.69
C LYS A 64 -26.08 -19.17 -1.39
N PHE A 65 -25.57 -19.92 -2.37
CA PHE A 65 -24.37 -19.61 -3.13
C PHE A 65 -24.29 -18.16 -3.64
N ILE A 66 -25.41 -17.61 -4.13
CA ILE A 66 -25.43 -16.22 -4.63
C ILE A 66 -25.14 -15.20 -3.52
N TYR A 67 -25.72 -15.39 -2.33
CA TYR A 67 -25.48 -14.50 -1.19
C TYR A 67 -24.08 -14.70 -0.62
N LEU A 68 -23.59 -15.94 -0.56
CA LEU A 68 -22.20 -16.22 -0.18
C LEU A 68 -21.20 -15.51 -1.09
N THR A 69 -21.46 -15.53 -2.40
CA THR A 69 -20.64 -14.84 -3.40
C THR A 69 -20.62 -13.32 -3.15
N LEU A 70 -21.80 -12.71 -2.95
CA LEU A 70 -21.92 -11.27 -2.67
C LEU A 70 -21.24 -10.86 -1.36
N LEU A 71 -21.36 -11.69 -0.31
CA LEU A 71 -20.68 -11.48 0.98
C LEU A 71 -19.16 -11.55 0.81
N THR A 72 -18.66 -12.52 0.05
CA THR A 72 -17.22 -12.70 -0.19
C THR A 72 -16.64 -11.55 -1.02
N LEU A 73 -17.35 -11.09 -2.06
CA LEU A 73 -16.95 -9.91 -2.83
C LEU A 73 -16.94 -8.65 -1.96
N SER A 74 -17.98 -8.46 -1.14
CA SER A 74 -18.05 -7.35 -0.18
C SER A 74 -16.88 -7.40 0.80
N LEU A 75 -16.54 -8.58 1.33
CA LEU A 75 -15.40 -8.76 2.21
C LEU A 75 -14.09 -8.36 1.53
N GLY A 76 -13.88 -8.77 0.27
CA GLY A 76 -12.72 -8.37 -0.51
C GLY A 76 -12.58 -6.84 -0.67
N VAL A 77 -13.69 -6.15 -0.95
CA VAL A 77 -13.73 -4.68 -1.02
C VAL A 77 -13.41 -4.06 0.35
N THR A 78 -14.01 -4.58 1.43
CA THR A 78 -13.70 -4.13 2.80
C THR A 78 -12.23 -4.31 3.16
N CYS A 79 -11.63 -5.46 2.81
CA CYS A 79 -10.20 -5.71 2.99
C CYS A 79 -9.35 -4.66 2.28
N ALA A 80 -9.67 -4.33 1.02
CA ALA A 80 -8.97 -3.28 0.28
C ALA A 80 -9.08 -1.92 1.00
N PHE A 81 -10.28 -1.55 1.47
CA PHE A 81 -10.46 -0.32 2.21
C PHE A 81 -9.67 -0.27 3.52
N ILE A 82 -9.64 -1.36 4.30
CA ILE A 82 -8.81 -1.44 5.51
C ILE A 82 -7.33 -1.28 5.15
N GLY A 83 -6.85 -1.99 4.13
CA GLY A 83 -5.46 -1.93 3.68
C GLY A 83 -5.01 -0.51 3.32
N PHE A 84 -5.79 0.17 2.47
CA PHE A 84 -5.40 1.49 1.95
C PHE A 84 -5.80 2.68 2.83
N ASN A 85 -6.79 2.55 3.71
CA ASN A 85 -7.17 3.66 4.59
C ASN A 85 -6.58 3.50 6.00
N VAL A 86 -6.49 2.28 6.54
CA VAL A 86 -6.10 2.08 7.93
C VAL A 86 -4.64 1.63 8.01
N CYS A 87 -4.31 0.51 7.37
CA CYS A 87 -2.98 -0.07 7.47
C CYS A 87 -1.92 0.82 6.82
N HIS A 88 -2.18 1.36 5.63
CA HIS A 88 -1.30 2.30 4.93
C HIS A 88 -0.86 3.47 5.83
N ASP A 89 -1.82 4.25 6.33
CA ASP A 89 -1.55 5.43 7.17
C ASP A 89 -0.88 5.05 8.50
N ALA A 90 -1.24 3.90 9.07
CA ALA A 90 -0.60 3.38 10.27
C ALA A 90 0.86 2.96 10.02
N ILE A 91 1.17 2.34 8.88
CA ILE A 91 2.53 1.95 8.51
C ILE A 91 3.39 3.16 8.14
N HIS A 92 2.81 4.23 7.58
CA HIS A 92 3.46 5.54 7.47
C HIS A 92 3.68 6.23 8.83
N GLY A 93 3.02 5.77 9.89
CA GLY A 93 3.07 6.37 11.21
C GLY A 93 2.26 7.67 11.35
N SER A 94 1.43 8.00 10.35
CA SER A 94 0.60 9.20 10.35
C SER A 94 -0.74 8.99 11.06
N PHE A 95 -1.21 7.75 11.23
CA PHE A 95 -2.52 7.52 11.86
C PHE A 95 -2.60 8.07 13.30
N SER A 96 -1.61 7.79 14.15
CA SER A 96 -1.58 8.27 15.54
C SER A 96 -0.21 8.82 15.94
N ALA A 97 -0.18 9.76 16.89
CA ALA A 97 1.07 10.16 17.54
C ALA A 97 1.71 9.00 18.33
N ASN A 98 0.91 8.01 18.75
CA ASN A 98 1.40 6.85 19.48
C ASN A 98 1.88 5.74 18.52
N LYS A 99 3.19 5.48 18.52
CA LYS A 99 3.81 4.42 17.71
C LYS A 99 3.23 3.02 17.97
N LYS A 100 2.76 2.73 19.18
CA LYS A 100 2.15 1.41 19.50
C LYS A 100 0.80 1.25 18.80
N VAL A 101 0.02 2.32 18.69
CA VAL A 101 -1.26 2.33 17.97
C VAL A 101 -1.02 2.10 16.48
N ASN A 102 -0.09 2.85 15.89
CA ASN A 102 0.32 2.66 14.49
C ASN A 102 0.80 1.23 14.23
N LYS A 103 1.63 0.67 15.12
CA LYS A 103 2.07 -0.71 15.00
C LYS A 103 0.90 -1.68 15.05
N ALA A 104 -0.02 -1.53 16.00
CA ALA A 104 -1.18 -2.43 16.12
C ALA A 104 -2.08 -2.39 14.86
N LEU A 105 -2.41 -1.19 14.37
CA LEU A 105 -3.23 -1.03 13.16
C LEU A 105 -2.49 -1.48 11.89
N GLY A 106 -1.17 -1.27 11.82
CA GLY A 106 -0.33 -1.77 10.72
C GLY A 106 -0.24 -3.29 10.69
N MET A 107 -0.26 -3.96 11.85
CA MET A 107 -0.23 -5.43 11.92
C MET A 107 -1.50 -6.10 11.37
N ILE A 108 -2.62 -5.39 11.30
CA ILE A 108 -3.85 -5.87 10.63
C ILE A 108 -3.57 -6.26 9.18
N PHE A 109 -2.56 -5.66 8.54
CA PHE A 109 -2.21 -5.94 7.16
C PHE A 109 -1.85 -7.41 6.91
N HIS A 110 -1.33 -8.11 7.93
CA HIS A 110 -1.11 -9.56 7.86
C HIS A 110 -2.41 -10.35 7.62
N LEU A 111 -3.52 -9.94 8.25
CA LEU A 111 -4.83 -10.56 8.05
C LEU A 111 -5.34 -10.37 6.61
N LEU A 112 -4.83 -9.33 5.93
CA LEU A 112 -5.17 -9.00 4.55
C LEU A 112 -4.23 -9.67 3.53
N GLY A 113 -3.32 -10.53 3.99
CA GLY A 113 -2.38 -11.26 3.15
C GLY A 113 -1.14 -10.44 2.74
N ALA A 114 -0.79 -9.39 3.49
CA ALA A 114 0.38 -8.56 3.21
C ALA A 114 1.24 -8.35 4.46
N SER A 115 2.56 -8.29 4.27
CA SER A 115 3.53 -8.05 5.34
C SER A 115 3.77 -6.54 5.52
N PRO A 116 3.39 -5.95 6.67
CA PRO A 116 3.69 -4.55 6.95
C PRO A 116 5.21 -4.27 6.99
N TYR A 117 6.04 -5.27 7.32
CA TYR A 117 7.49 -5.15 7.25
C TYR A 117 7.99 -4.99 5.81
N VAL A 118 7.61 -5.92 4.93
CA VAL A 118 8.01 -5.88 3.52
C VAL A 118 7.45 -4.62 2.87
N TRP A 119 6.19 -4.32 3.12
CA TRP A 119 5.52 -3.15 2.57
C TRP A 119 6.17 -1.84 3.02
N ASN A 120 6.57 -1.70 4.29
CA ASN A 120 7.32 -0.52 4.73
C ASN A 120 8.66 -0.38 3.97
N ILE A 121 9.33 -1.48 3.64
CA ILE A 121 10.55 -1.43 2.84
C ILE A 121 10.26 -1.05 1.39
N THR A 122 9.35 -1.76 0.72
CA THR A 122 9.06 -1.55 -0.71
C THR A 122 8.40 -0.20 -0.93
N HIS A 123 7.41 0.16 -0.12
CA HIS A 123 6.61 1.37 -0.30
C HIS A 123 7.24 2.59 0.38
N ASN A 124 7.43 2.56 1.70
CA ASN A 124 7.87 3.75 2.45
C ASN A 124 9.32 4.12 2.18
N VAL A 125 10.20 3.13 2.08
CA VAL A 125 11.62 3.41 1.88
C VAL A 125 11.96 3.51 0.39
N VAL A 126 11.54 2.56 -0.43
CA VAL A 126 11.94 2.52 -1.84
C VAL A 126 11.02 3.38 -2.71
N HIS A 127 9.73 3.06 -2.78
CA HIS A 127 8.78 3.76 -3.66
C HIS A 127 8.72 5.26 -3.37
N HIS A 128 8.61 5.70 -2.12
CA HIS A 128 8.57 7.14 -1.82
C HIS A 128 9.91 7.88 -2.03
N THR A 129 11.03 7.16 -2.16
CA THR A 129 12.33 7.76 -2.51
C THR A 129 12.52 7.81 -4.02
N TYR A 130 12.04 6.80 -4.75
CA TYR A 130 12.31 6.58 -6.17
C TYR A 130 11.04 6.48 -7.02
N THR A 131 9.97 7.18 -6.63
CA THR A 131 8.61 7.01 -7.16
C THR A 131 8.58 7.01 -8.68
N ASN A 132 8.04 5.94 -9.28
CA ASN A 132 7.88 5.77 -10.73
C ASN A 132 9.20 5.82 -11.54
N ILE A 133 10.34 5.52 -10.93
CA ILE A 133 11.63 5.46 -11.63
C ILE A 133 11.93 4.00 -12.02
N PRO A 134 11.95 3.66 -13.33
CA PRO A 134 12.21 2.30 -13.80
C PRO A 134 13.51 1.74 -13.24
N GLY A 135 13.46 0.48 -12.79
CA GLY A 135 14.62 -0.22 -12.23
C GLY A 135 14.97 0.16 -10.78
N HIS A 136 14.37 1.21 -10.22
CA HIS A 136 14.51 1.60 -8.81
C HIS A 136 13.25 1.32 -8.00
N ASP A 137 12.10 1.73 -8.51
CA ASP A 137 10.81 1.49 -7.91
C ASP A 137 10.31 0.12 -8.34
N GLU A 138 10.21 -0.80 -7.38
CA GLU A 138 9.72 -2.15 -7.65
C GLU A 138 8.19 -2.23 -7.54
N ASP A 139 7.49 -1.16 -7.14
CA ASP A 139 6.02 -1.13 -7.08
C ASP A 139 5.38 -0.89 -8.46
N ILE A 140 6.11 -0.33 -9.43
CA ILE A 140 5.67 -0.25 -10.84
C ILE A 140 5.83 -1.58 -11.60
N GLU A 141 6.52 -2.58 -11.00
CA GLU A 141 6.66 -3.94 -11.54
C GLU A 141 5.47 -4.84 -11.14
N ILE A 142 4.23 -4.46 -11.52
CA ILE A 142 2.99 -5.10 -11.06
C ILE A 142 2.82 -6.53 -11.62
N ALA A 143 2.96 -6.68 -12.94
CA ALA A 143 2.86 -7.96 -13.65
C ALA A 143 3.79 -7.93 -14.86
N PRO A 144 5.11 -8.12 -14.66
CA PRO A 144 6.11 -7.94 -15.71
C PRO A 144 5.79 -8.74 -16.97
N GLY A 145 5.78 -8.06 -18.12
CA GLY A 145 5.45 -8.64 -19.43
C GLY A 145 3.95 -8.75 -19.73
N LEU A 146 3.07 -8.62 -18.73
CA LEU A 146 1.62 -8.59 -18.92
C LEU A 146 1.08 -7.15 -18.91
N ILE A 147 1.51 -6.31 -17.98
CA ILE A 147 1.21 -4.87 -17.94
C ILE A 147 2.45 -4.08 -18.32
N ARG A 148 2.26 -3.00 -19.09
CA ARG A 148 3.32 -2.04 -19.44
C ARG A 148 3.01 -0.68 -18.82
N ILE A 149 3.84 -0.30 -17.84
CA ILE A 149 3.72 0.99 -17.14
C ILE A 149 4.74 1.98 -17.69
N CYS A 150 5.96 1.52 -17.97
CA CYS A 150 7.07 2.38 -18.36
C CYS A 150 7.28 2.36 -19.88
N LYS A 151 7.84 3.45 -20.42
CA LYS A 151 8.10 3.53 -21.86
C LYS A 151 9.22 2.59 -22.28
N GLU A 152 10.14 2.32 -21.36
CA GLU A 152 11.33 1.49 -21.48
C GLU A 152 10.98 0.00 -21.53
N ASP A 153 9.79 -0.40 -21.04
CA ASP A 153 9.33 -1.77 -21.12
C ASP A 153 9.05 -2.16 -22.58
N GLU A 154 9.41 -3.40 -22.92
CA GLU A 154 9.10 -3.99 -24.22
C GLU A 154 7.58 -3.95 -24.49
N LEU A 155 7.21 -3.35 -25.63
CA LEU A 155 5.82 -3.30 -26.08
C LEU A 155 5.41 -4.65 -26.67
N LYS A 156 4.41 -5.28 -26.07
CA LYS A 156 3.84 -6.55 -26.55
C LYS A 156 2.46 -6.35 -27.17
N PRO A 157 2.09 -7.09 -28.23
CA PRO A 157 0.85 -6.86 -28.96
C PRO A 157 -0.42 -6.89 -28.11
N HIS A 158 -0.50 -7.75 -27.09
CA HIS A 158 -1.67 -7.84 -26.21
C HIS A 158 -1.87 -6.59 -25.33
N GLN A 159 -0.82 -5.81 -25.07
CA GLN A 159 -0.88 -4.63 -24.20
C GLN A 159 -1.72 -3.49 -24.77
N ARG A 160 -2.09 -3.52 -26.06
CA ARG A 160 -3.10 -2.62 -26.64
C ARG A 160 -4.48 -2.76 -25.99
N PHE A 161 -4.72 -3.85 -25.27
CA PHE A 161 -5.95 -4.15 -24.54
C PHE A 161 -5.78 -4.04 -23.02
N GLN A 162 -4.63 -3.55 -22.53
CA GLN A 162 -4.34 -3.51 -21.09
C GLN A 162 -5.36 -2.72 -20.28
N GLN A 163 -5.98 -1.69 -20.87
CA GLN A 163 -7.08 -0.94 -20.27
C GLN A 163 -8.27 -1.83 -19.85
N TRP A 164 -8.45 -2.99 -20.50
CA TRP A 164 -9.53 -3.92 -20.20
C TRP A 164 -9.12 -5.00 -19.20
N TYR A 165 -7.94 -5.59 -19.35
CA TYR A 165 -7.52 -6.70 -18.48
C TYR A 165 -6.71 -6.27 -17.25
N ALA A 166 -6.14 -5.06 -17.21
CA ALA A 166 -5.32 -4.62 -16.09
C ALA A 166 -6.14 -4.49 -14.80
N PHE A 167 -7.38 -3.97 -14.89
CA PHE A 167 -8.26 -3.83 -13.74
C PHE A 167 -8.62 -5.18 -13.08
N PRO A 168 -9.16 -6.19 -13.80
CA PRO A 168 -9.41 -7.50 -13.19
C PRO A 168 -8.11 -8.18 -12.72
N LEU A 169 -6.99 -7.99 -13.42
CA LEU A 169 -5.69 -8.51 -12.99
C LEU A 169 -5.23 -7.88 -11.67
N TYR A 170 -5.47 -6.59 -11.47
CA TYR A 170 -5.18 -5.90 -10.22
C TYR A 170 -5.94 -6.50 -9.04
N GLY A 171 -7.16 -7.01 -9.26
CA GLY A 171 -7.91 -7.78 -8.26
C GLY A 171 -7.19 -9.03 -7.75
N LEU A 172 -6.19 -9.54 -8.47
CA LEU A 172 -5.37 -10.68 -8.07
C LEU A 172 -4.06 -10.26 -7.38
N ALA A 173 -3.83 -8.96 -7.17
CA ALA A 173 -2.59 -8.45 -6.58
C ALA A 173 -2.38 -8.97 -5.15
N SER A 174 -3.45 -9.09 -4.35
CA SER A 174 -3.38 -9.62 -2.98
C SER A 174 -2.91 -11.08 -2.95
N ILE A 175 -3.34 -11.92 -3.91
CA ILE A 175 -2.87 -13.30 -4.05
C ILE A 175 -1.37 -13.32 -4.36
N SER A 176 -0.94 -12.45 -5.28
CA SER A 176 0.48 -12.31 -5.61
C SER A 176 1.30 -11.87 -4.40
N TRP A 177 0.80 -10.93 -3.59
CA TRP A 177 1.48 -10.49 -2.36
C TRP A 177 1.61 -11.63 -1.35
N ALA A 178 0.48 -12.27 -1.03
CA ALA A 178 0.39 -13.33 -0.04
C ALA A 178 1.23 -14.55 -0.38
N LEU A 179 1.33 -14.92 -1.67
CA LEU A 179 1.97 -16.19 -2.08
C LEU A 179 3.36 -16.01 -2.69
N ARG A 180 3.71 -14.82 -3.18
CA ARG A 180 4.94 -14.62 -3.97
C ARG A 180 5.71 -13.36 -3.63
N LYS A 181 5.11 -12.17 -3.78
CA LYS A 181 5.83 -10.89 -3.71
C LYS A 181 6.50 -10.78 -2.36
N ASP A 182 5.79 -11.00 -1.26
CA ASP A 182 6.34 -10.78 0.07
C ASP A 182 7.50 -11.72 0.37
N TYR A 183 7.38 -13.01 0.06
CA TYR A 183 8.48 -13.96 0.21
C TYR A 183 9.67 -13.59 -0.68
N LYS A 184 9.45 -13.29 -1.96
CA LYS A 184 10.52 -12.89 -2.88
C LYS A 184 11.23 -11.63 -2.38
N LYS A 185 10.48 -10.60 -1.96
CA LYS A 185 11.03 -9.31 -1.50
C LYS A 185 11.70 -9.43 -0.13
N PHE A 186 11.24 -10.36 0.72
CA PHE A 186 11.88 -10.67 1.98
C PHE A 186 13.23 -11.35 1.77
N PHE A 187 13.30 -12.40 0.93
CA PHE A 187 14.54 -13.17 0.74
C PHE A 187 15.53 -12.61 -0.30
N GLN A 188 15.14 -11.61 -1.11
CA GLN A 188 16.06 -10.99 -2.04
C GLN A 188 17.09 -10.11 -1.30
N LYS A 189 18.34 -10.10 -1.79
CA LYS A 189 19.43 -9.30 -1.17
C LYS A 189 19.18 -7.79 -1.23
N ARG A 190 18.48 -7.32 -2.26
CA ARG A 190 18.21 -5.90 -2.51
C ARG A 190 16.77 -5.69 -2.96
N VAL A 191 16.14 -4.65 -2.43
CA VAL A 191 14.85 -4.11 -2.85
C VAL A 191 15.13 -2.70 -3.38
N GLY A 192 15.06 -2.50 -4.69
CA GLY A 192 15.46 -1.26 -5.34
C GLY A 192 16.91 -0.89 -5.00
N ALA A 193 17.11 0.29 -4.42
CA ALA A 193 18.43 0.77 -3.96
C ALA A 193 18.78 0.34 -2.52
N ARG A 194 17.88 -0.31 -1.79
CA ARG A 194 18.09 -0.71 -0.39
C ARG A 194 18.59 -2.15 -0.30
N GLU A 195 19.65 -2.37 0.47
CA GLU A 195 20.07 -3.71 0.89
C GLU A 195 19.21 -4.20 2.06
N ASN A 196 18.80 -5.45 1.95
CA ASN A 196 18.06 -6.13 2.98
C ASN A 196 19.04 -6.58 4.08
N VAL A 197 18.84 -6.08 5.29
CA VAL A 197 19.64 -6.37 6.47
C VAL A 197 18.70 -7.05 7.47
N HIS A 198 18.73 -8.37 7.51
CA HIS A 198 18.01 -9.22 8.45
C HIS A 198 18.90 -10.38 8.86
#